data_AF-A0A3G2TC37-F1
#
_entry.id   AF-A0A3G2TC37-F1
#
_cell.length_a   1.000
_cell.length_b   1.000
_cell.length_c   1.000
_cell.angle_alpha   90.00
_cell.angle_beta   90.00
_cell.angle_gamma   90.00
#
_symmetry.space_group_name_H-M   'P 1'
#
loop_
_entity.id
_entity.type
_entity.pdbx_description
1 polymer ?
#
loop_
_entity_poly.entity_id
_entity_poly.type
_entity_poly.pdbx_seq_one_letter_code
_entity_poly.pdbx_strand_id
1 'polypeptide(L)'
;MSLIGLFFISGCTTQRRVSQIQVIESNSTSITLDVNSGNPEYAAIYQLLFRGFPESNQTYPLISTAEDEIQKQYPAYFKDFFQKQQYKTFVTVASKNEDGSYRIVLNTKALKSDLEQNSIIRKFGY
;
A
#
# COMPACT_ATOMS: atom_id res chain seq x y z
N MET A 1 6.50 -52.51 -26.36
CA MET A 1 6.19 -51.19 -26.94
C MET A 1 5.05 -50.61 -26.11
N SER A 2 5.36 -49.99 -24.96
CA SER A 2 5.48 -48.54 -24.76
C SER A 2 4.30 -47.74 -25.33
N LEU A 3 3.41 -47.27 -24.46
CA LEU A 3 2.66 -46.04 -24.68
C LEU A 3 2.45 -45.34 -23.32
N ILE A 4 3.33 -44.37 -23.05
CA ILE A 4 3.26 -43.47 -21.91
C ILE A 4 2.31 -42.32 -22.31
N GLY A 5 1.14 -42.25 -21.67
CA GLY A 5 0.23 -41.12 -21.78
C GLY A 5 0.60 -40.04 -20.76
N LEU A 6 1.31 -39.00 -21.20
CA LEU A 6 1.54 -37.78 -20.43
C LEU A 6 0.26 -36.93 -20.40
N PHE A 7 -0.42 -36.90 -19.26
CA PHE A 7 -1.42 -35.88 -18.95
C PHE A 7 -0.70 -34.57 -18.59
N PHE A 8 -0.72 -33.61 -19.50
CA PHE A 8 -0.33 -32.22 -19.22
C PHE A 8 -1.42 -31.58 -18.33
N ILE A 9 -1.10 -31.45 -17.05
CA ILE A 9 -1.79 -30.55 -16.12
C ILE A 9 -1.43 -29.11 -16.51
N SER A 10 -2.31 -28.46 -17.26
CA SER A 10 -2.30 -27.02 -17.48
C SER A 10 -2.67 -26.32 -16.17
N GLY A 11 -1.69 -26.21 -15.26
CA GLY A 11 -1.78 -25.32 -14.11
C GLY A 11 -1.84 -23.89 -14.59
N CYS A 12 -3.03 -23.29 -14.57
CA CYS A 12 -3.20 -21.86 -14.78
C CYS A 12 -2.57 -21.14 -13.58
N THR A 13 -1.30 -20.76 -13.69
CA THR A 13 -0.65 -19.88 -12.72
C THR A 13 -1.32 -18.51 -12.84
N THR A 14 -2.24 -18.21 -11.94
CA THR A 14 -2.62 -16.82 -11.65
C THR A 14 -1.37 -16.12 -11.16
N GLN A 15 -0.61 -15.51 -12.08
CA GLN A 15 0.45 -14.58 -11.72
C GLN A 15 -0.21 -13.45 -10.97
N ARG A 16 -0.12 -13.47 -9.63
CA ARG A 16 -0.40 -12.30 -8.81
C ARG A 16 0.59 -11.23 -9.26
N ARG A 17 0.14 -10.29 -10.10
CA ARG A 17 0.95 -9.13 -10.46
C ARG A 17 1.33 -8.43 -9.15
N VAL A 18 2.60 -8.51 -8.78
CA VAL A 18 3.14 -7.68 -7.70
C VAL A 18 2.93 -6.24 -8.16
N SER A 19 2.21 -5.45 -7.37
CA SER A 19 2.01 -4.02 -7.68
C SER A 19 3.39 -3.39 -7.86
N GLN A 20 3.65 -2.83 -9.03
CA GLN A 20 4.89 -2.08 -9.27
C GLN A 20 4.66 -0.66 -8.77
N ILE A 21 5.42 -0.26 -7.75
CA ILE A 21 5.34 1.09 -7.17
C ILE A 21 6.71 1.74 -7.34
N GLN A 22 6.74 2.91 -7.98
CA GLN A 22 7.92 3.74 -8.14
C GLN A 22 7.73 5.04 -7.38
N VAL A 23 8.74 5.45 -6.59
CA VAL A 23 8.76 6.77 -5.95
C VAL A 23 9.22 7.79 -6.96
N ILE A 24 8.46 8.87 -7.11
CA ILE A 24 8.80 9.99 -8.01
C ILE A 24 9.32 11.16 -7.19
N GLU A 25 8.65 11.47 -6.09
CA GLU A 25 9.06 12.54 -5.20
C GLU A 25 8.67 12.20 -3.76
N SER A 26 9.52 12.59 -2.81
CA SER A 26 9.20 12.50 -1.39
C SER A 26 9.69 13.74 -0.66
N ASN A 27 8.80 14.35 0.10
CA ASN A 27 9.12 15.44 1.01
C ASN A 27 8.61 15.09 2.44
N SER A 28 8.55 16.07 3.34
CA SER A 28 8.15 15.85 4.74
C SER A 28 6.64 15.69 4.94
N THR A 29 5.81 16.12 3.98
CA THR A 29 4.35 16.17 4.10
C THR A 29 3.63 15.24 3.12
N SER A 30 4.27 14.92 2.00
CA SER A 30 3.70 14.08 0.96
C SER A 30 4.71 13.17 0.28
N ILE A 31 4.18 12.15 -0.39
CA ILE A 31 4.92 11.26 -1.29
C ILE A 31 4.13 11.13 -2.58
N THR A 32 4.84 11.26 -3.70
CA THR A 32 4.32 11.08 -5.06
C THR A 32 4.86 9.78 -5.63
N LEU A 33 3.96 8.94 -6.13
CA LEU A 33 4.24 7.59 -6.60
C LEU A 33 3.64 7.37 -7.99
N ASP A 34 4.27 6.52 -8.79
CA ASP A 34 3.62 5.85 -9.91
C ASP A 34 3.32 4.41 -9.54
N VAL A 35 2.06 3.99 -9.69
CA VAL A 35 1.56 2.71 -9.22
C VAL A 35 0.87 1.96 -10.37
N ASN A 36 1.37 0.78 -10.69
CA ASN A 36 0.76 -0.15 -11.64
C ASN A 36 0.06 -1.28 -10.85
N SER A 37 -1.22 -1.06 -10.54
CA SER A 37 -2.06 -2.01 -9.79
C SER A 37 -3.54 -1.82 -10.13
N GLY A 38 -4.35 -2.86 -9.92
CA GLY A 38 -5.82 -2.77 -10.11
C GLY A 38 -6.52 -1.85 -9.11
N ASN A 39 -5.90 -1.59 -7.95
CA ASN A 39 -6.33 -0.58 -6.99
C ASN A 39 -5.11 0.22 -6.51
N PRO A 40 -4.70 1.26 -7.26
CA PRO A 40 -3.42 1.93 -7.06
C PRO A 40 -3.36 2.69 -5.73
N GLU A 41 -4.47 3.32 -5.33
CA GLU A 41 -4.58 4.04 -4.05
C GLU A 41 -4.41 3.10 -2.86
N TYR A 42 -5.11 1.96 -2.87
CA TYR A 42 -4.99 0.96 -1.80
C TYR A 42 -3.56 0.41 -1.74
N ALA A 43 -2.98 0.04 -2.89
CA ALA A 43 -1.62 -0.49 -2.94
C ALA A 43 -0.60 0.51 -2.38
N ALA A 44 -0.73 1.79 -2.73
CA ALA A 44 0.12 2.86 -2.23
C ALA A 44 0.02 3.04 -0.71
N ILE A 45 -1.21 3.17 -0.18
CA ILE A 45 -1.43 3.32 1.26
C ILE A 45 -0.92 2.09 2.01
N TYR A 46 -1.23 0.91 1.52
CA TYR A 46 -0.85 -0.32 2.19
C TYR A 46 0.68 -0.49 2.25
N GLN A 47 1.37 -0.21 1.15
CA GLN A 47 2.83 -0.20 1.11
C GLN A 47 3.39 0.82 2.11
N LEU A 48 2.85 2.04 2.14
CA LEU A 48 3.25 3.09 3.07
C LEU A 48 3.10 2.66 4.55
N LEU A 49 1.99 1.99 4.89
CA LEU A 49 1.71 1.57 6.26
C LEU A 49 2.62 0.43 6.74
N PHE A 50 2.83 -0.59 5.89
CA PHE A 50 3.39 -1.87 6.35
C PHE A 50 4.77 -2.23 5.78
N ARG A 51 5.28 -1.46 4.83
CA ARG A 51 6.56 -1.75 4.15
C ARG A 51 7.47 -0.53 4.02
N GLY A 52 6.91 0.66 3.86
CA GLY A 52 7.64 1.88 3.50
C GLY A 52 8.03 1.91 2.02
N PHE A 53 8.72 2.97 1.63
CA PHE A 53 9.21 3.17 0.27
C PHE A 53 10.72 3.41 0.29
N PRO A 54 11.53 2.48 -0.27
CA PRO A 54 12.96 2.69 -0.44
C PRO A 54 13.24 4.02 -1.16
N GLU A 55 14.37 4.65 -0.82
CA GLU A 55 14.83 5.91 -1.45
C GLU A 55 13.86 7.10 -1.29
N SER A 56 13.08 7.11 -0.21
CA SER A 56 12.17 8.20 0.14
C SER A 56 12.39 8.69 1.58
N ASN A 57 11.71 9.76 1.99
CA ASN A 57 11.69 10.17 3.40
C ASN A 57 10.88 9.23 4.30
N GLN A 58 10.22 8.22 3.72
CA GLN A 58 9.47 7.20 4.42
C GLN A 58 9.95 5.79 4.06
N THR A 59 11.25 5.56 4.22
CA THR A 59 11.91 4.27 3.97
C THR A 59 11.35 3.13 4.80
N TYR A 60 10.92 3.42 6.02
CA TYR A 60 10.38 2.43 6.94
C TYR A 60 8.84 2.45 6.95
N PRO A 61 8.17 1.34 7.31
CA PRO A 61 6.72 1.33 7.50
C PRO A 61 6.29 2.42 8.50
N LEU A 62 5.12 3.04 8.25
CA LEU A 62 4.54 3.97 9.22
C LEU A 62 4.12 3.26 10.51
N ILE A 63 3.66 2.01 10.43
CA ILE A 63 3.13 1.28 11.57
C ILE A 63 4.06 0.12 11.96
N SER A 64 4.05 -0.95 11.17
CA SER A 64 4.81 -2.18 11.45
C SER A 64 4.78 -3.09 10.23
N THR A 65 5.75 -3.99 10.10
CA THR A 65 5.68 -5.06 9.09
C THR A 65 4.72 -6.20 9.49
N ALA A 66 4.38 -6.32 10.79
CA ALA A 66 3.48 -7.32 11.37
C ALA A 66 1.99 -6.93 11.18
N GLU A 67 1.56 -6.93 9.93
CA GLU A 67 0.23 -6.50 9.51
C GLU A 67 -0.91 -7.25 10.22
N ASP A 68 -0.86 -8.58 10.28
CA ASP A 68 -1.93 -9.38 10.88
C ASP A 68 -2.11 -9.07 12.37
N GLU A 69 -1.01 -8.81 13.07
CA GLU A 69 -1.02 -8.51 14.51
C GLU A 69 -1.65 -7.14 14.75
N ILE A 70 -1.21 -6.12 14.01
CA ILE A 70 -1.71 -4.76 14.21
C ILE A 70 -3.17 -4.61 13.77
N GLN A 71 -3.59 -5.29 12.68
CA GLN A 71 -4.98 -5.29 12.26
C GLN A 71 -5.90 -5.97 13.29
N LYS A 72 -5.42 -7.03 13.95
CA LYS A 72 -6.14 -7.70 15.05
C LYS A 72 -6.15 -6.85 16.33
N GLN A 73 -5.11 -6.09 16.58
CA GLN A 73 -5.01 -5.20 17.75
C GLN A 73 -5.95 -4.01 17.64
N TYR A 74 -6.15 -3.46 16.43
CA TYR A 74 -7.00 -2.29 16.19
C TYR A 74 -8.12 -2.55 15.15
N PRO A 75 -9.00 -3.52 15.39
CA PRO A 75 -9.93 -4.01 14.38
C PRO A 75 -10.97 -2.95 13.97
N ALA A 76 -11.42 -2.12 14.92
CA ALA A 76 -12.38 -1.06 14.63
C ALA A 76 -11.79 0.01 13.70
N TYR A 77 -10.56 0.42 13.94
CA TYR A 77 -9.84 1.37 13.09
C TYR A 77 -9.66 0.82 11.69
N PHE A 78 -9.05 -0.36 11.54
CA PHE A 78 -8.76 -0.91 10.21
C PHE A 78 -9.99 -1.32 9.42
N LYS A 79 -11.09 -1.70 10.10
CA LYS A 79 -12.39 -1.89 9.45
C LYS A 79 -12.83 -0.61 8.74
N ASP A 80 -12.81 0.51 9.45
CA ASP A 80 -13.25 1.78 8.88
C ASP A 80 -12.23 2.32 7.88
N PHE A 81 -10.94 2.17 8.18
CA PHE A 81 -9.84 2.60 7.33
C PHE A 81 -9.88 1.94 5.94
N PHE A 82 -9.94 0.61 5.87
CA PHE A 82 -9.90 -0.13 4.61
C PHE A 82 -11.28 -0.48 4.05
N GLN A 83 -12.22 -0.99 4.85
CA GLN A 83 -13.51 -1.45 4.31
C GLN A 83 -14.44 -0.28 3.96
N LYS A 84 -14.45 0.79 4.77
CA LYS A 84 -15.17 2.02 4.42
C LYS A 84 -14.34 3.00 3.57
N GLN A 85 -13.15 2.57 3.14
CA GLN A 85 -12.26 3.35 2.27
C GLN A 85 -11.87 4.72 2.83
N GLN A 86 -11.82 4.89 4.17
CA GLN A 86 -11.38 6.16 4.77
C GLN A 86 -9.94 6.50 4.37
N TYR A 87 -9.12 5.52 4.01
CA TYR A 87 -7.77 5.77 3.49
C TYR A 87 -7.72 6.75 2.31
N LYS A 88 -8.80 6.87 1.53
CA LYS A 88 -8.87 7.75 0.37
C LYS A 88 -8.78 9.22 0.72
N THR A 89 -9.13 9.61 1.95
CA THR A 89 -8.99 11.00 2.40
C THR A 89 -7.53 11.46 2.46
N PHE A 90 -6.59 10.52 2.51
CA PHE A 90 -5.15 10.79 2.49
C PHE A 90 -4.54 10.75 1.08
N VAL A 91 -5.33 10.41 0.06
CA VAL A 91 -4.93 10.46 -1.35
C VAL A 91 -5.33 11.82 -1.90
N THR A 92 -4.35 12.69 -2.19
CA THR A 92 -4.60 14.05 -2.69
C THR A 92 -4.67 14.10 -4.20
N VAL A 93 -4.00 13.18 -4.89
CA VAL A 93 -4.04 13.05 -6.36
C VAL A 93 -4.12 11.57 -6.70
N ALA A 94 -5.00 11.24 -7.65
CA ALA A 94 -5.04 9.96 -8.33
C ALA A 94 -5.35 10.19 -9.81
N SER A 95 -4.33 10.14 -10.67
CA SER A 95 -4.50 10.34 -12.11
C SER A 95 -3.81 9.23 -12.89
N LYS A 96 -4.34 8.91 -14.07
CA LYS A 96 -3.78 7.89 -14.94
C LYS A 96 -2.67 8.49 -15.81
N ASN A 97 -1.53 7.82 -15.91
CA ASN A 97 -0.42 8.16 -16.78
C ASN A 97 -0.62 7.54 -18.19
N GLU A 98 0.18 8.00 -19.15
CA GLU A 98 0.13 7.53 -20.55
C GLU A 98 0.51 6.05 -20.69
N ASP A 99 1.43 5.57 -19.85
CA ASP A 99 1.88 4.17 -19.80
C ASP A 99 0.88 3.22 -19.11
N GLY A 100 -0.26 3.74 -18.65
CA GLY A 100 -1.30 3.00 -17.97
C GLY A 100 -1.10 2.84 -16.46
N SER A 101 0.01 3.31 -15.90
CA SER A 101 0.18 3.42 -14.44
C SER A 101 -0.65 4.58 -13.88
N TYR A 102 -0.72 4.70 -12.55
CA TYR A 102 -1.41 5.80 -11.88
C TYR A 102 -0.44 6.63 -11.04
N ARG A 103 -0.44 7.94 -11.26
CA ARG A 103 0.17 8.94 -10.39
C ARG A 103 -0.68 9.08 -9.13
N ILE A 104 -0.12 8.67 -7.99
CA ILE A 104 -0.75 8.78 -6.68
C ILE A 104 0.07 9.76 -5.82
N VAL A 105 -0.60 10.74 -5.21
CA VAL A 105 0.03 11.61 -4.19
C VAL A 105 -0.64 11.33 -2.85
N LEU A 106 0.17 10.99 -1.85
CA LEU A 106 -0.27 10.70 -0.49
C LEU A 106 0.10 11.84 0.45
N ASN A 107 -0.84 12.31 1.26
CA ASN A 107 -0.58 13.24 2.36
C ASN A 107 -0.12 12.47 3.61
N THR A 108 1.18 12.23 3.70
CA THR A 108 1.79 11.45 4.77
C THR A 108 1.72 12.15 6.12
N LYS A 109 1.71 13.49 6.15
CA LYS A 109 1.55 14.26 7.39
C LYS A 109 0.16 14.05 8.01
N ALA A 110 -0.90 14.15 7.20
CA ALA A 110 -2.26 13.93 7.67
C ALA A 110 -2.46 12.48 8.14
N LEU A 111 -1.95 11.51 7.38
CA LEU A 111 -2.05 10.10 7.75
C LEU A 111 -1.31 9.78 9.06
N LYS A 112 -0.09 10.30 9.25
CA LYS A 112 0.64 10.16 10.52
C LYS A 112 -0.17 10.72 11.68
N SER A 113 -0.73 11.91 11.52
CA SER A 113 -1.52 12.54 12.58
C SER A 113 -2.78 11.75 12.92
N ASP A 114 -3.47 11.19 11.93
CA ASP A 114 -4.62 10.31 12.16
C ASP A 114 -4.22 9.04 12.93
N LEU A 115 -3.12 8.40 12.54
CA LEU A 115 -2.60 7.22 13.23
C LEU A 115 -2.19 7.52 14.69
N GLU A 116 -1.60 8.69 14.94
CA GLU A 116 -1.25 9.15 16.30
C GLU A 116 -2.51 9.43 17.14
N GLN A 117 -3.50 10.13 16.58
CA GLN A 117 -4.75 10.46 17.27
C GLN A 117 -5.55 9.19 17.63
N ASN A 118 -5.51 8.18 16.77
CA ASN A 118 -6.14 6.88 17.00
C ASN A 118 -5.26 5.91 17.82
N SER A 119 -4.12 6.36 18.36
CA SER A 119 -3.18 5.55 19.16
C SER A 119 -2.67 4.28 18.45
N ILE A 120 -2.62 4.31 17.11
CA ILE A 120 -2.07 3.23 16.28
C ILE A 120 -0.54 3.30 16.29
N ILE A 121 0.00 4.51 16.26
CA ILE A 121 1.44 4.78 16.39
C ILE A 121 1.66 5.78 17.52
N ARG A 122 2.85 5.73 18.13
CA ARG A 122 3.20 6.69 19.19
C ARG A 122 3.39 8.09 18.59
N LYS A 123 2.91 9.11 19.30
CA LYS A 123 3.23 10.51 19.00
C LYS A 123 4.72 10.74 19.27
N PHE A 124 5.43 11.27 18.28
CA PHE A 124 6.82 11.70 18.46
C PHE A 124 6.87 13.21 18.71
N GLY A 125 7.13 13.61 19.95
CA GLY A 125 7.23 15.02 20.37
C GLY A 125 5.99 15.52 21.13
N TYR A 126 6.22 16.24 22.22
CA TYR A 126 5.21 16.75 23.16
C TYR A 126 4.40 17.89 22.53
#